data_AF-A0A4Z1JU16-F1
#
_entry.id   AF-A0A4Z1JU16-F1
#
_cell.length_a   1.000
_cell.length_b   1.000
_cell.length_c   1.000
_cell.angle_alpha   90.00
_cell.angle_beta   90.00
_cell.angle_gamma   90.00
#
_symmetry.space_group_name_H-M   'P 1'
#
loop_
_entity.id
_entity.type
_entity.pdbx_description
1 polymer ?
#
loop_
_entity_poly.entity_id
_entity_poly.type
_entity_poly.pdbx_seq_one_letter_code
_entity_poly.pdbx_strand_id
1 'polypeptide(L)'
;MDSSNGKVSPSVALTPEMVPSNGTTLTPEIGSSNQTGATSAFQVPKMDCFNRMVLSHWDAFSGAIEDEVSGLEPIRADGSNLNLATLVAIARYRRKISLSEGAIGKMKKSAEALQKRIQNGESIYGVNTGFGGSADVRPKNVSEVSASLFRMLHYGVISGPLDSRHVEELATNDSVSDIESRESTAAKLARLAIPLSDPVCSTTMPESWVRGAMAIRANTLAKGASAIRPVIVQSLFDLLNKEIIPAVPLRGSISASGDLSPLSYIGGALEGKPAIQVYVDFDRKRVSADKALLQADISPAVFQPKEGLSLVN
;
A
#
# COMPACT_ATOMS: atom_id res chain seq x y z
N MET A 1 13.10 26.78 58.85
CA MET A 1 12.46 25.68 59.59
C MET A 1 12.21 24.56 58.59
N ASP A 2 12.96 23.48 58.79
CA ASP A 2 12.86 22.09 58.29
C ASP A 2 12.05 21.78 57.02
N SER A 3 12.66 21.26 55.94
CA SER A 3 13.23 19.91 55.72
C SER A 3 12.11 18.84 55.58
N SER A 4 11.95 18.17 54.43
CA SER A 4 12.76 17.03 54.01
C SER A 4 12.34 16.47 52.64
N ASN A 5 13.30 15.78 52.01
CA ASN A 5 13.35 15.20 50.68
C ASN A 5 12.41 14.01 50.42
N GLY A 6 12.11 13.75 49.14
CA GLY A 6 11.58 12.47 48.67
C GLY A 6 11.77 12.24 47.17
N LYS A 7 13.00 11.92 46.74
CA LYS A 7 13.28 11.29 45.42
C LYS A 7 12.77 9.83 45.47
N VAL A 8 12.01 9.40 44.47
CA VAL A 8 11.66 7.98 44.28
C VAL A 8 12.21 7.52 42.93
N SER A 9 13.17 6.61 42.99
CA SER A 9 13.64 5.78 41.88
C SER A 9 12.88 4.45 41.90
N PRO A 10 12.49 3.86 40.76
CA PRO A 10 12.03 2.48 40.73
C PRO A 10 13.22 1.54 40.48
N SER A 11 13.54 0.73 41.48
CA SER A 11 14.42 -0.44 41.37
C SER A 11 13.53 -1.67 41.16
N VAL A 12 13.64 -2.34 40.01
CA VAL A 12 12.97 -3.61 39.75
C VAL A 12 13.97 -4.73 40.02
N ALA A 13 13.76 -5.44 41.12
CA ALA A 13 14.50 -6.64 41.48
C ALA A 13 14.01 -7.83 40.63
N LEU A 14 14.95 -8.49 39.95
CA LEU A 14 14.76 -9.79 39.30
C LEU A 14 14.83 -10.89 40.36
N THR A 15 13.78 -11.70 40.48
CA THR A 15 13.80 -12.98 41.22
C THR A 15 14.05 -14.14 40.24
N PRO A 16 14.90 -15.13 40.57
CA PRO A 16 15.16 -16.28 39.71
C PRO A 16 14.28 -17.46 40.09
N GLU A 17 13.55 -18.06 39.14
CA GLU A 17 12.92 -19.37 39.36
C GLU A 17 13.13 -20.34 38.19
N MET A 18 13.85 -21.41 38.54
CA MET A 18 13.61 -22.82 38.24
C MET A 18 13.65 -23.31 36.78
N VAL A 19 14.83 -23.79 36.42
CA VAL A 19 15.11 -24.76 35.35
C VAL A 19 14.62 -26.16 35.78
N PRO A 20 13.80 -26.88 34.98
CA PRO A 20 13.67 -28.32 35.12
C PRO A 20 14.77 -29.02 34.32
N SER A 21 15.71 -29.59 35.05
CA SER A 21 16.66 -30.59 34.58
C SER A 21 15.93 -31.89 34.24
N ASN A 22 16.09 -32.39 33.02
CA ASN A 22 16.04 -33.83 32.74
C ASN A 22 17.00 -34.12 31.59
N GLY A 23 18.24 -34.43 31.97
CA GLY A 23 19.19 -35.09 31.09
C GLY A 23 18.78 -36.55 30.93
N THR A 24 18.65 -36.99 29.68
CA THR A 24 18.72 -38.42 29.37
C THR A 24 19.89 -38.58 28.40
N THR A 25 21.04 -38.90 28.99
CA THR A 25 22.22 -39.37 28.25
C THR A 25 21.91 -40.79 27.78
N LEU A 26 21.81 -41.00 26.47
CA LEU A 26 21.79 -42.35 25.87
C LEU A 26 23.15 -42.60 25.22
N THR A 27 23.99 -43.39 25.87
CA THR A 27 25.16 -44.03 25.28
C THR A 27 24.73 -45.20 24.40
N PRO A 28 25.38 -45.46 23.25
CA PRO A 28 25.07 -46.63 22.44
C PRO A 28 25.80 -47.86 23.00
N GLU A 29 25.07 -48.79 23.60
CA GLU A 29 25.56 -50.16 23.79
C GLU A 29 25.28 -50.98 22.52
N ILE A 30 26.32 -51.60 22.00
CA ILE A 30 26.26 -52.58 20.91
C ILE A 30 25.86 -53.92 21.52
N GLY A 31 24.64 -54.37 21.23
CA GLY A 31 24.10 -55.66 21.64
C GLY A 31 23.09 -56.20 20.63
N SER A 32 23.25 -57.46 20.26
CA SER A 32 22.65 -58.16 19.12
C SER A 32 21.16 -58.51 19.24
N SER A 33 20.50 -58.58 18.08
CA SER A 33 19.38 -59.47 17.69
C SER A 33 18.04 -59.40 18.44
N ASN A 34 17.05 -58.70 17.85
CA ASN A 34 15.90 -59.33 17.17
C ASN A 34 14.95 -58.24 16.67
N GLN A 35 14.89 -58.09 15.34
CA GLN A 35 13.97 -57.16 14.67
C GLN A 35 12.54 -57.75 14.68
N THR A 36 11.68 -57.20 15.51
CA THR A 36 10.24 -57.15 15.23
C THR A 36 9.94 -55.77 14.64
N GLY A 37 9.76 -55.73 13.32
CA GLY A 37 9.43 -54.51 12.59
C GLY A 37 8.06 -53.98 12.98
N ALA A 38 8.01 -53.07 13.95
CA ALA A 38 6.88 -52.19 14.11
C ALA A 38 6.97 -51.11 13.02
N THR A 39 6.25 -51.28 11.92
CA THR A 39 5.95 -50.18 11.00
C THR A 39 5.07 -49.18 11.73
N SER A 40 5.66 -48.28 12.51
CA SER A 40 4.95 -47.06 12.88
C SER A 40 4.74 -46.30 11.57
N ALA A 41 3.50 -46.21 11.12
CA ALA A 41 3.15 -45.31 10.03
C ALA A 41 3.74 -43.94 10.37
N PHE A 42 4.65 -43.45 9.52
CA PHE A 42 5.23 -42.13 9.67
C PHE A 42 4.07 -41.15 9.50
N GLN A 43 3.50 -40.73 10.63
CA GLN A 43 2.41 -39.79 10.62
C GLN A 43 3.04 -38.47 10.18
N VAL A 44 2.73 -38.04 8.95
CA VAL A 44 3.15 -36.75 8.43
C VAL A 44 2.87 -35.74 9.54
N PRO A 45 3.89 -35.00 10.03
CA PRO A 45 3.69 -34.05 11.11
C PRO A 45 2.50 -33.18 10.75
N LYS A 46 1.49 -33.10 11.62
CA LYS A 46 0.37 -32.18 11.39
C LYS A 46 0.99 -30.80 11.18
N MET A 47 0.96 -30.33 9.94
CA MET A 47 1.52 -29.04 9.58
C MET A 47 0.81 -28.00 10.45
N ASP A 48 1.58 -27.33 11.30
CA ASP A 48 1.03 -26.32 12.19
C ASP A 48 0.31 -25.24 11.37
N CYS A 49 -0.72 -24.62 11.96
CA CYS A 49 -1.58 -23.65 11.29
C CYS A 49 -0.79 -22.47 10.70
N PHE A 50 0.30 -22.09 11.38
CA PHE A 50 1.23 -21.06 10.92
C PHE A 50 1.95 -21.45 9.63
N ASN A 51 2.54 -22.65 9.56
CA ASN A 51 3.26 -23.11 8.37
C ASN A 51 2.33 -23.22 7.16
N ARG A 52 1.10 -23.71 7.37
CA ARG A 52 0.10 -23.77 6.29
C ARG A 52 -0.27 -22.38 5.79
N MET A 53 -0.41 -21.40 6.68
CA MET A 53 -0.68 -20.00 6.30
C MET A 53 0.49 -19.41 5.52
N VAL A 54 1.73 -19.60 5.96
CA VAL A 54 2.92 -19.08 5.26
C VAL A 54 3.02 -19.69 3.86
N LEU A 55 2.89 -21.01 3.74
CA LEU A 55 2.92 -21.70 2.45
C LEU A 55 1.79 -21.23 1.53
N SER A 56 0.55 -21.08 2.03
CA SER A 56 -0.55 -20.61 1.18
C SER A 56 -0.35 -19.18 0.67
N HIS A 57 0.31 -18.31 1.46
CA HIS A 57 0.68 -16.97 0.99
C HIS A 57 1.82 -17.02 -0.03
N TRP A 58 2.80 -17.89 0.18
CA TRP A 58 3.91 -18.09 -0.74
C TRP A 58 3.42 -18.62 -2.09
N ASP A 59 2.53 -19.62 -2.10
CA ASP A 59 1.94 -20.18 -3.31
C ASP A 59 1.10 -19.13 -4.05
N ALA A 60 0.26 -18.39 -3.31
CA ALA A 60 -0.54 -17.30 -3.88
C ALA A 60 0.34 -16.18 -4.44
N PHE A 61 1.46 -15.87 -3.80
CA PHE A 61 2.40 -14.86 -4.26
C PHE A 61 3.17 -15.34 -5.49
N SER A 62 3.63 -16.60 -5.49
CA SER A 62 4.32 -17.23 -6.63
C SER A 62 3.42 -17.23 -7.86
N GLY A 63 2.16 -17.68 -7.74
CA GLY A 63 1.19 -17.57 -8.84
C GLY A 63 0.84 -16.13 -9.23
N ALA A 64 0.98 -15.17 -8.30
CA ALA A 64 0.80 -13.75 -8.57
C ALA A 64 2.05 -13.06 -9.14
N ILE A 65 3.17 -13.75 -9.39
CA ILE A 65 4.36 -13.16 -10.03
C ILE A 65 4.94 -14.02 -11.15
N GLU A 66 4.66 -15.32 -11.17
CA GLU A 66 4.96 -16.23 -12.28
C GLU A 66 4.24 -15.75 -13.53
N ASP A 67 4.99 -15.45 -14.61
CA ASP A 67 4.59 -14.86 -15.91
C ASP A 67 4.66 -13.33 -16.11
N GLU A 68 5.74 -12.68 -15.65
CA GLU A 68 6.14 -11.43 -16.30
C GLU A 68 6.58 -11.62 -17.76
N VAL A 69 7.03 -12.83 -18.13
CA VAL A 69 7.53 -13.12 -19.50
C VAL A 69 6.40 -13.51 -20.47
N SER A 70 5.26 -14.04 -19.98
CA SER A 70 4.15 -14.47 -20.85
C SER A 70 2.89 -13.57 -20.81
N GLY A 71 2.91 -12.44 -20.10
CA GLY A 71 1.81 -11.48 -20.12
C GLY A 71 0.57 -11.98 -19.38
N LEU A 72 0.67 -12.12 -18.06
CA LEU A 72 -0.49 -12.43 -17.22
C LEU A 72 -1.60 -11.39 -17.36
N GLU A 73 -2.82 -11.87 -17.27
CA GLU A 73 -4.00 -11.03 -17.06
C GLU A 73 -3.79 -10.11 -15.83
N PRO A 74 -4.25 -8.85 -15.91
CA PRO A 74 -4.25 -7.95 -14.77
C PRO A 74 -5.04 -8.55 -13.60
N ILE A 75 -4.56 -8.33 -12.38
CA ILE A 75 -5.31 -8.64 -11.16
C ILE A 75 -6.61 -7.83 -11.22
N ARG A 76 -7.77 -8.51 -11.15
CA ARG A 76 -9.07 -7.83 -11.19
C ARG A 76 -9.44 -7.41 -9.78
N ALA A 77 -9.77 -6.15 -9.54
CA ALA A 77 -10.28 -5.66 -8.27
C ALA A 77 -11.82 -5.62 -8.28
N ASP A 78 -12.44 -6.18 -7.25
CA ASP A 78 -13.90 -6.20 -7.08
C ASP A 78 -14.40 -5.58 -5.77
N GLY A 79 -13.47 -5.15 -4.92
CA GLY A 79 -13.72 -4.61 -3.58
C GLY A 79 -13.69 -5.62 -2.45
N SER A 80 -13.42 -6.89 -2.74
CA SER A 80 -13.40 -7.98 -1.76
C SER A 80 -12.26 -8.99 -1.96
N ASN A 81 -11.62 -9.01 -3.13
CA ASN A 81 -10.70 -10.09 -3.51
C ASN A 81 -9.19 -9.77 -3.36
N LEU A 82 -8.82 -8.53 -3.04
CA LEU A 82 -7.42 -8.16 -2.81
C LEU A 82 -6.90 -8.81 -1.52
N ASN A 83 -5.86 -9.64 -1.65
CA ASN A 83 -5.19 -10.32 -0.54
C ASN A 83 -3.74 -9.84 -0.40
N LEU A 84 -3.04 -10.28 0.65
CA LEU A 84 -1.66 -9.83 0.91
C LEU A 84 -0.70 -10.20 -0.22
N ALA A 85 -0.82 -11.40 -0.80
CA ALA A 85 0.04 -11.85 -1.89
C ALA A 85 -0.08 -10.97 -3.14
N THR A 86 -1.30 -10.74 -3.60
CA THR A 86 -1.60 -9.87 -4.74
C THR A 86 -1.23 -8.42 -4.47
N LEU A 87 -1.45 -7.94 -3.24
CA LEU A 87 -1.01 -6.61 -2.83
C LEU A 87 0.51 -6.46 -2.93
N VAL A 88 1.28 -7.43 -2.41
CA VAL A 88 2.75 -7.45 -2.51
C VAL A 88 3.18 -7.47 -3.96
N ALA A 89 2.53 -8.28 -4.80
CA ALA A 89 2.81 -8.36 -6.23
C ALA A 89 2.58 -7.02 -6.96
N ILE A 90 1.51 -6.28 -6.64
CA ILE A 90 1.23 -4.94 -7.20
C ILE A 90 2.23 -3.90 -6.67
N ALA A 91 2.45 -3.90 -5.35
CA ALA A 91 3.23 -2.90 -4.64
C ALA A 91 4.73 -2.99 -4.96
N ARG A 92 5.27 -4.20 -5.07
CA ARG A 92 6.71 -4.44 -5.24
C ARG A 92 7.09 -4.92 -6.64
N TYR A 93 6.24 -5.72 -7.28
CA TYR A 93 6.55 -6.42 -8.53
C TYR A 93 5.69 -5.95 -9.70
N ARG A 94 5.15 -4.72 -9.62
CA ARG A 94 4.51 -4.02 -10.74
C ARG A 94 3.37 -4.78 -11.42
N ARG A 95 2.76 -5.76 -10.74
CA ARG A 95 1.61 -6.48 -11.31
C ARG A 95 0.51 -5.50 -11.67
N LYS A 96 0.05 -5.59 -12.92
CA LYS A 96 -1.06 -4.79 -13.43
C LYS A 96 -2.33 -5.12 -12.68
N ILE A 97 -3.16 -4.11 -12.47
CA ILE A 97 -4.46 -4.21 -11.80
C ILE A 97 -5.54 -3.55 -12.67
N SER A 98 -6.75 -4.09 -12.66
CA SER A 98 -7.89 -3.57 -13.42
C SER A 98 -9.19 -3.65 -12.62
N LEU A 99 -10.17 -2.81 -12.95
CA LEU A 99 -11.49 -2.86 -12.32
C LEU A 99 -12.32 -4.00 -12.90
N SER A 100 -12.97 -4.80 -12.05
CA SER A 100 -13.93 -5.80 -12.53
C SER A 100 -15.23 -5.17 -13.04
N GLU A 101 -15.85 -5.76 -14.07
CA GLU A 101 -17.12 -5.28 -14.62
C GLU A 101 -18.24 -5.25 -13.57
N GLY A 102 -18.28 -6.25 -12.68
CA GLY A 102 -19.22 -6.31 -11.57
C GLY A 102 -19.07 -5.15 -10.58
N ALA A 103 -17.84 -4.69 -10.32
CA ALA A 103 -17.59 -3.53 -9.47
C ALA A 103 -18.08 -2.22 -10.13
N ILE A 104 -17.88 -2.06 -11.44
CA ILE A 104 -18.35 -0.88 -12.19
C ILE A 104 -19.85 -0.67 -11.98
N GLY A 105 -20.66 -1.75 -12.06
CA GLY A 105 -22.10 -1.68 -11.83
C GLY A 105 -22.47 -1.22 -10.43
N LYS A 106 -21.83 -1.77 -9.39
CA LYS A 106 -22.05 -1.38 -7.98
C LYS A 106 -21.72 0.09 -7.74
N MET A 107 -20.59 0.54 -8.28
CA MET A 107 -20.13 1.92 -8.15
C MET A 107 -21.08 2.92 -8.82
N LYS A 108 -21.53 2.64 -10.05
CA LYS A 108 -22.51 3.48 -10.75
C LYS A 108 -23.80 3.63 -9.93
N LYS A 109 -24.33 2.51 -9.43
CA LYS A 109 -25.54 2.51 -8.58
C LYS A 109 -25.37 3.38 -7.33
N SER A 110 -24.21 3.31 -6.67
CA SER A 110 -23.92 4.12 -5.48
C SER A 110 -23.81 5.62 -5.79
N ALA A 111 -23.12 5.97 -6.89
CA ALA A 111 -22.98 7.35 -7.33
C ALA A 111 -24.34 7.97 -7.72
N GLU A 112 -25.18 7.23 -8.45
CA GLU A 112 -26.53 7.64 -8.83
C GLU A 112 -27.44 7.83 -7.59
N ALA A 113 -27.32 6.94 -6.59
CA ALA A 113 -28.07 7.08 -5.35
C ALA A 113 -27.70 8.37 -4.60
N LEU A 114 -26.42 8.73 -4.54
CA LEU A 114 -26.00 10.00 -3.95
C LEU A 114 -26.54 11.20 -4.71
N GLN A 115 -26.49 11.18 -6.05
CA GLN A 115 -27.01 12.27 -6.88
C GLN A 115 -28.50 12.52 -6.62
N LYS A 116 -29.31 11.47 -6.48
CA LYS A 116 -30.75 11.60 -6.14
C LYS A 116 -30.95 12.29 -4.79
N ARG A 117 -30.16 11.94 -3.78
CA ARG A 117 -30.25 12.56 -2.44
C ARG A 117 -29.88 14.05 -2.48
N ILE A 118 -28.85 14.41 -3.25
CA ILE A 118 -28.47 15.81 -3.47
C ILE A 118 -29.61 16.57 -4.18
N GLN A 119 -30.21 15.99 -5.21
CA GLN A 119 -31.34 16.59 -5.95
C GLN A 119 -32.58 16.79 -5.07
N ASN A 120 -32.80 15.90 -4.11
CA ASN A 120 -33.87 16.02 -3.11
C ASN A 120 -33.60 17.09 -2.04
N GLY A 121 -32.46 17.78 -2.09
CA GLY A 121 -32.09 18.83 -1.14
C GLY A 121 -31.58 18.30 0.21
N GLU A 122 -31.19 17.02 0.29
CA GLU A 122 -30.65 16.46 1.54
C GLU A 122 -29.30 17.08 1.89
N SER A 123 -29.10 17.36 3.18
CA SER A 123 -27.81 17.79 3.73
C SER A 123 -26.95 16.56 4.02
N ILE A 124 -25.77 16.45 3.40
CA ILE A 124 -24.90 15.28 3.43
C ILE A 124 -23.46 15.70 3.76
N TYR A 125 -22.92 15.12 4.83
CA TYR A 125 -21.59 15.43 5.35
C TYR A 125 -20.49 15.29 4.28
N GLY A 126 -19.67 16.33 4.13
CA GLY A 126 -18.53 16.37 3.21
C GLY A 126 -18.92 16.28 1.73
N VAL A 127 -20.20 16.54 1.43
CA VAL A 127 -20.74 16.66 0.07
C VAL A 127 -21.18 18.09 -0.15
N ASN A 128 -22.23 18.52 0.55
CA ASN A 128 -22.76 19.89 0.56
C ASN A 128 -22.68 20.53 1.95
N THR A 129 -21.74 20.06 2.77
CA THR A 129 -21.36 20.64 4.05
C THR A 129 -19.84 20.76 4.14
N GLY A 130 -19.35 21.49 5.15
CA GLY A 130 -17.93 21.45 5.52
C GLY A 130 -17.49 20.12 6.15
N PHE A 131 -16.25 20.07 6.61
CA PHE A 131 -15.59 18.90 7.20
C PHE A 131 -15.19 19.16 8.65
N GLY A 132 -15.10 18.11 9.47
CA GLY A 132 -14.62 18.19 10.84
C GLY A 132 -15.38 19.23 11.67
N GLY A 133 -14.65 20.10 12.37
CA GLY A 133 -15.24 21.18 13.18
C GLY A 133 -16.04 22.23 12.40
N SER A 134 -16.03 22.19 11.07
CA SER A 134 -16.83 23.06 10.20
C SER A 134 -17.98 22.32 9.51
N ALA A 135 -18.40 21.15 10.01
CA ALA A 135 -19.49 20.36 9.44
C ALA A 135 -20.84 21.11 9.30
N ASP A 136 -21.06 22.15 10.11
CA ASP A 136 -22.28 22.97 10.05
C ASP A 136 -22.26 24.03 8.94
N VAL A 137 -21.10 24.26 8.32
CA VAL A 137 -20.97 25.21 7.20
C VAL A 137 -21.66 24.65 5.96
N ARG A 138 -22.40 25.50 5.24
CA ARG A 138 -23.02 25.20 3.94
C ARG A 138 -22.32 25.99 2.84
N PRO A 139 -21.47 25.35 2.02
CA PRO A 139 -20.72 26.03 0.98
C PRO A 139 -21.65 26.53 -0.12
N LYS A 140 -21.38 27.74 -0.63
CA LYS A 140 -22.11 28.30 -1.77
C LYS A 140 -21.82 27.55 -3.06
N ASN A 141 -20.56 27.13 -3.25
CA ASN A 141 -20.14 26.33 -4.40
C ASN A 141 -19.75 24.91 -3.94
N VAL A 142 -20.69 23.97 -4.12
CA VAL A 142 -20.51 22.56 -3.75
C VAL A 142 -19.41 21.89 -4.58
N SER A 143 -19.19 22.34 -5.82
CA SER A 143 -18.18 21.76 -6.71
C SER A 143 -16.74 22.03 -6.26
N GLU A 144 -16.50 23.11 -5.50
CA GLU A 144 -15.17 23.49 -5.01
C GLU A 144 -14.78 22.80 -3.69
N VAL A 145 -15.71 22.08 -3.07
CA VAL A 145 -15.51 21.45 -1.76
C VAL A 145 -14.37 20.41 -1.82
N SER A 146 -14.34 19.57 -2.87
CA SER A 146 -13.29 18.56 -3.08
C SER A 146 -11.92 19.21 -3.33
N ALA A 147 -11.86 20.25 -4.18
CA ALA A 147 -10.62 20.96 -4.47
C ALA A 147 -10.04 21.65 -3.22
N SER A 148 -10.92 22.25 -2.41
CA SER A 148 -10.56 22.89 -1.14
C SER A 148 -10.07 21.88 -0.12
N LEU A 149 -10.72 20.71 -0.04
CA LEU A 149 -10.30 19.61 0.84
C LEU A 149 -8.86 19.19 0.53
N PHE A 150 -8.55 18.88 -0.74
CA PHE A 150 -7.19 18.50 -1.11
C PHE A 150 -6.18 19.60 -0.81
N ARG A 151 -6.48 20.85 -1.16
CA ARG A 151 -5.60 21.99 -0.88
C ARG A 151 -5.27 22.11 0.60
N MET A 152 -6.23 21.88 1.49
CA MET A 152 -6.01 21.93 2.94
C MET A 152 -5.26 20.71 3.48
N LEU A 153 -5.31 19.56 2.80
CA LEU A 153 -4.64 18.32 3.20
C LEU A 153 -3.21 18.20 2.65
N HIS A 154 -2.83 19.05 1.70
CA HIS A 154 -1.46 19.16 1.15
C HIS A 154 -0.51 19.94 2.07
N TYR A 155 -0.37 19.51 3.33
CA TYR A 155 0.49 20.15 4.33
C TYR A 155 1.77 19.36 4.67
N GLY A 156 1.97 18.19 4.05
CA GLY A 156 3.13 17.37 4.35
C GLY A 156 4.42 17.93 3.77
N VAL A 157 5.53 17.63 4.45
CA VAL A 157 6.86 18.11 4.10
C VAL A 157 7.58 17.05 3.28
N ILE A 158 8.01 17.42 2.07
CA ILE A 158 8.83 16.58 1.20
C ILE A 158 10.14 17.32 0.95
N SER A 159 11.25 16.71 1.34
CA SER A 159 12.59 17.18 0.98
C SER A 159 12.74 17.19 -0.54
N GLY A 160 13.42 18.22 -1.05
CA GLY A 160 13.83 18.26 -2.45
C GLY A 160 14.73 17.07 -2.80
N PRO A 161 15.09 16.92 -4.09
CA PRO A 161 16.08 15.93 -4.49
C PRO A 161 17.31 16.09 -3.60
N LEU A 162 17.79 15.02 -2.97
CA LEU A 162 19.13 15.05 -2.40
C LEU A 162 20.07 15.39 -3.57
N ASP A 163 20.95 16.35 -3.34
CA ASP A 163 21.95 16.79 -4.32
C ASP A 163 22.56 15.55 -5.00
N SER A 164 22.51 15.51 -6.33
CA SER A 164 22.70 14.31 -7.17
C SER A 164 24.04 13.60 -6.94
N ARG A 165 24.95 14.25 -6.22
CA ARG A 165 26.25 13.74 -5.76
C ARG A 165 26.17 12.51 -4.84
N HIS A 166 25.06 12.25 -4.15
CA HIS A 166 24.93 11.07 -3.26
C HIS A 166 24.08 9.92 -3.84
N VAL A 167 23.34 10.14 -4.93
CA VAL A 167 22.45 9.10 -5.49
C VAL A 167 23.20 8.16 -6.44
N GLU A 168 24.24 8.67 -7.12
CA GLU A 168 25.11 7.85 -7.99
C GLU A 168 25.90 6.77 -7.23
N GLU A 169 26.17 6.96 -5.93
CA GLU A 169 26.82 5.93 -5.09
C GLU A 169 25.86 4.84 -4.57
N LEU A 170 24.56 5.10 -4.52
CA LEU A 170 23.55 4.15 -4.02
C LEU A 170 22.83 3.39 -5.14
N ALA A 171 22.86 3.93 -6.37
CA ALA A 171 22.48 3.21 -7.57
C ALA A 171 23.68 2.40 -8.05
N THR A 172 23.92 1.23 -7.45
CA THR A 172 24.81 0.24 -8.06
C THR A 172 24.18 -0.23 -9.36
N ASN A 173 24.60 0.41 -10.45
CA ASN A 173 24.42 -0.04 -11.81
C ASN A 173 25.24 -1.31 -12.00
N ASP A 174 24.63 -2.48 -11.76
CA ASP A 174 25.05 -3.64 -12.53
C ASP A 174 24.50 -3.44 -13.94
N SER A 175 25.40 -3.16 -14.88
CA SER A 175 25.11 -3.05 -16.30
C SER A 175 24.41 -4.31 -16.80
N VAL A 176 23.25 -4.12 -17.43
CA VAL A 176 22.31 -5.17 -17.86
C VAL A 176 22.85 -6.06 -19.00
N SER A 177 24.11 -5.93 -19.41
CA SER A 177 24.61 -6.56 -20.65
C SER A 177 25.42 -7.86 -20.52
N ASP A 178 25.85 -8.31 -19.33
CA ASP A 178 26.85 -9.40 -19.25
C ASP A 178 26.47 -10.67 -18.47
N ILE A 179 25.21 -10.86 -18.02
CA ILE A 179 24.83 -12.06 -17.25
C ILE A 179 23.46 -12.61 -17.70
N GLU A 180 23.25 -12.78 -19.01
CA GLU A 180 21.99 -13.37 -19.51
C GLU A 180 21.97 -14.90 -19.49
N SER A 181 23.07 -15.58 -19.15
CA SER A 181 23.17 -17.02 -19.43
C SER A 181 22.87 -17.98 -18.27
N ARG A 182 22.39 -17.54 -17.09
CA ARG A 182 21.93 -18.44 -15.98
C ARG A 182 21.36 -17.73 -14.74
N GLU A 183 20.66 -16.61 -14.89
CA GLU A 183 20.08 -15.92 -13.74
C GLU A 183 18.91 -16.74 -13.13
N SER A 184 18.94 -16.99 -11.82
CA SER A 184 17.84 -17.69 -11.14
C SER A 184 16.60 -16.81 -11.11
N THR A 185 15.40 -17.41 -11.13
CA THR A 185 14.13 -16.69 -11.00
C THR A 185 14.13 -15.75 -9.78
N ALA A 186 14.79 -16.15 -8.69
CA ALA A 186 14.92 -15.34 -7.47
C ALA A 186 15.76 -14.06 -7.69
N ALA A 187 16.86 -14.13 -8.44
CA ALA A 187 17.69 -12.96 -8.76
C ALA A 187 16.96 -11.98 -9.69
N LYS A 188 16.23 -12.50 -10.69
CA LYS A 188 15.35 -11.68 -11.54
C LYS A 188 14.27 -10.97 -10.74
N LEU A 189 13.57 -11.69 -9.85
CA LEU A 189 12.56 -11.12 -8.97
C LEU A 189 13.14 -10.07 -8.01
N ALA A 190 14.35 -10.30 -7.48
CA ALA A 190 15.00 -9.35 -6.60
C ALA A 190 15.30 -8.02 -7.30
N ARG A 191 15.71 -8.04 -8.58
CA ARG A 191 15.93 -6.85 -9.39
C ARG A 191 14.66 -6.08 -9.73
N LEU A 192 13.55 -6.78 -9.92
CA LEU A 192 12.25 -6.18 -10.25
C LEU A 192 11.57 -5.54 -9.04
N ALA A 193 11.90 -6.04 -7.84
CA ALA A 193 11.25 -5.64 -6.61
C ALA A 193 11.58 -4.19 -6.23
N ILE A 194 10.55 -3.34 -6.17
CA ILE A 194 10.66 -1.99 -5.63
C ILE A 194 11.01 -2.09 -4.11
N PRO A 195 12.06 -1.42 -3.61
CA PRO A 195 12.47 -1.50 -2.20
C PRO A 195 11.37 -1.12 -1.20
N LEU A 196 11.38 -1.73 0.00
CA LEU A 196 10.49 -1.34 1.11
C LEU A 196 11.01 -0.13 1.89
N SER A 197 12.31 0.14 1.83
CA SER A 197 12.96 1.28 2.44
C SER A 197 13.42 2.23 1.35
N ASP A 198 13.32 3.53 1.62
CA ASP A 198 13.92 4.55 0.77
C ASP A 198 15.31 4.89 1.33
N PRO A 199 16.41 4.57 0.63
CA PRO A 199 17.75 4.89 1.10
C PRO A 199 18.10 6.39 0.99
N VAL A 200 17.27 7.19 0.33
CA VAL A 200 17.59 8.57 -0.10
C VAL A 200 16.67 9.61 0.53
N CYS A 201 15.39 9.33 0.78
CA CYS A 201 14.44 10.34 1.30
C CYS A 201 13.87 10.00 2.68
N SER A 202 14.26 10.78 3.69
CA SER A 202 13.78 10.64 5.08
C SER A 202 12.36 11.19 5.32
N THR A 203 11.81 11.94 4.36
CA THR A 203 10.50 12.61 4.49
C THR A 203 9.45 12.14 3.48
N THR A 204 9.78 11.20 2.59
CA THR A 204 8.88 10.70 1.55
C THR A 204 8.62 9.21 1.78
N MET A 205 7.39 8.75 1.57
CA MET A 205 7.06 7.34 1.63
C MET A 205 7.76 6.59 0.47
N PRO A 206 8.29 5.38 0.72
CA PRO A 206 8.78 4.51 -0.34
C PRO A 206 7.70 4.26 -1.40
N GLU A 207 8.10 4.19 -2.67
CA GLU A 207 7.20 4.02 -3.82
C GLU A 207 6.36 2.74 -3.68
N SER A 208 6.93 1.67 -3.12
CA SER A 208 6.23 0.41 -2.85
C SER A 208 5.06 0.59 -1.87
N TRP A 209 5.21 1.45 -0.86
CA TRP A 209 4.15 1.74 0.12
C TRP A 209 3.03 2.54 -0.54
N VAL A 210 3.39 3.55 -1.34
CA VAL A 210 2.43 4.38 -2.07
C VAL A 210 1.63 3.53 -3.06
N ARG A 211 2.30 2.65 -3.82
CA ARG A 211 1.63 1.69 -4.71
C ARG A 211 0.66 0.78 -3.96
N GLY A 212 1.09 0.25 -2.82
CA GLY A 212 0.23 -0.56 -1.95
C GLY A 212 -0.99 0.22 -1.47
N ALA A 213 -0.80 1.46 -1.00
CA ALA A 213 -1.88 2.33 -0.57
C ALA A 213 -2.87 2.66 -1.70
N MET A 214 -2.37 2.95 -2.90
CA MET A 214 -3.20 3.16 -4.11
C MET A 214 -4.01 1.91 -4.45
N ALA A 215 -3.40 0.72 -4.43
CA ALA A 215 -4.08 -0.55 -4.73
C ALA A 215 -5.17 -0.87 -3.71
N ILE A 216 -4.87 -0.73 -2.41
CA ILE A 216 -5.84 -0.89 -1.32
C ILE A 216 -6.99 0.10 -1.51
N ARG A 217 -6.69 1.39 -1.71
CA ARG A 217 -7.72 2.43 -1.85
C ARG A 217 -8.59 2.20 -3.07
N ALA A 218 -8.02 1.86 -4.21
CA ALA A 218 -8.77 1.58 -5.42
C ALA A 218 -9.68 0.36 -5.23
N ASN A 219 -9.20 -0.70 -4.57
CA ASN A 219 -10.03 -1.86 -4.25
C ASN A 219 -11.16 -1.51 -3.26
N THR A 220 -10.89 -0.79 -2.16
CA THR A 220 -11.96 -0.42 -1.21
C THR A 220 -13.06 0.42 -1.86
N LEU A 221 -12.69 1.31 -2.79
CA LEU A 221 -13.64 2.09 -3.59
C LEU A 221 -14.45 1.23 -4.57
N ALA A 222 -13.85 0.19 -5.14
CA ALA A 222 -14.50 -0.76 -6.06
C ALA A 222 -15.68 -1.52 -5.43
N LYS A 223 -15.73 -1.59 -4.08
CA LYS A 223 -16.87 -2.17 -3.34
C LYS A 223 -18.20 -1.47 -3.65
N GLY A 224 -18.17 -0.21 -4.10
CA GLY A 224 -19.36 0.55 -4.48
C GLY A 224 -20.15 1.09 -3.29
N ALA A 225 -19.49 1.36 -2.16
CA ALA A 225 -20.11 1.95 -0.97
C ALA A 225 -19.77 3.45 -0.78
N SER A 226 -18.89 4.01 -1.63
CA SER A 226 -18.31 5.34 -1.42
C SER A 226 -18.88 6.42 -2.34
N ALA A 227 -19.88 6.10 -3.18
CA ALA A 227 -20.49 7.03 -4.13
C ALA A 227 -19.46 7.82 -4.97
N ILE A 228 -18.41 7.12 -5.41
CA ILE A 228 -17.38 7.64 -6.33
C ILE A 228 -17.57 7.03 -7.71
N ARG A 229 -17.32 7.81 -8.77
CA ARG A 229 -17.48 7.32 -10.14
C ARG A 229 -16.39 6.28 -10.50
N PRO A 230 -16.73 5.26 -11.31
CA PRO A 230 -15.76 4.29 -11.83
C PRO A 230 -14.54 4.92 -12.50
N VAL A 231 -14.72 6.04 -13.21
CA VAL A 231 -13.64 6.73 -13.94
C VAL A 231 -12.50 7.19 -13.02
N ILE A 232 -12.80 7.57 -11.78
CA ILE A 232 -11.77 8.01 -10.83
C ILE A 232 -10.95 6.83 -10.33
N VAL A 233 -11.60 5.69 -10.08
CA VAL A 233 -10.91 4.45 -9.68
C VAL A 233 -10.14 3.85 -10.85
N GLN A 234 -10.66 3.95 -12.07
CA GLN A 234 -9.93 3.58 -13.28
C GLN A 234 -8.66 4.42 -13.42
N SER A 235 -8.75 5.74 -13.21
CA SER A 235 -7.58 6.63 -13.25
C SER A 235 -6.51 6.24 -12.21
N LEU A 236 -6.89 5.77 -11.01
CA LEU A 236 -5.95 5.21 -10.03
C LEU A 236 -5.20 3.98 -10.57
N PHE A 237 -5.92 3.08 -11.24
CA PHE A 237 -5.30 1.92 -11.88
C PHE A 237 -4.41 2.31 -13.04
N ASP A 238 -4.79 3.32 -13.82
CA ASP A 238 -3.99 3.83 -14.92
C ASP A 238 -2.66 4.39 -14.41
N LEU A 239 -2.65 5.16 -13.31
CA LEU A 239 -1.41 5.60 -12.66
C LEU A 239 -0.54 4.43 -12.19
N LEU A 240 -1.13 3.43 -11.53
CA LEU A 240 -0.40 2.24 -11.06
C LEU A 240 0.23 1.45 -12.21
N ASN A 241 -0.51 1.27 -13.30
CA ASN A 241 -0.13 0.46 -14.45
C ASN A 241 0.84 1.19 -15.38
N LYS A 242 0.81 2.54 -15.41
CA LYS A 242 1.76 3.40 -16.14
C LYS A 242 2.91 3.88 -15.26
N GLU A 243 3.06 3.31 -14.05
CA GLU A 243 4.18 3.58 -13.15
C GLU A 243 4.33 5.05 -12.71
N ILE A 244 3.22 5.80 -12.65
CA ILE A 244 3.18 7.19 -12.19
C ILE A 244 2.81 7.23 -10.71
N ILE A 245 3.81 7.33 -9.84
CA ILE A 245 3.64 7.15 -8.39
C ILE A 245 3.86 8.48 -7.67
N PRO A 246 2.86 9.04 -6.96
CA PRO A 246 3.02 10.32 -6.28
C PRO A 246 4.09 10.25 -5.18
N ALA A 247 4.88 11.32 -5.05
CA ALA A 247 5.73 11.52 -3.89
C ALA A 247 4.83 11.89 -2.71
N VAL A 248 4.59 10.94 -1.82
CA VAL A 248 3.73 11.11 -0.65
C VAL A 248 4.58 11.40 0.60
N PRO A 249 4.24 12.40 1.43
CA PRO A 249 4.96 12.66 2.67
C PRO A 249 4.94 11.47 3.63
N LEU A 250 6.07 11.15 4.25
CA LEU A 250 6.19 10.04 5.20
C LEU A 250 5.35 10.25 6.48
N ARG A 251 5.14 11.52 6.87
CA ARG A 251 4.42 11.91 8.09
C ARG A 251 3.29 12.86 7.75
N GLY A 252 2.31 12.94 8.65
CA GLY A 252 1.17 13.84 8.55
C GLY A 252 -0.19 13.17 8.77
N SER A 253 -0.24 11.84 8.88
CA SER A 253 -1.44 11.10 9.26
C SER A 253 -1.38 10.61 10.71
N ILE A 254 -2.54 10.55 11.36
CA ILE A 254 -2.77 9.85 12.63
C ILE A 254 -3.68 8.61 12.45
N SER A 255 -4.11 8.34 11.22
CA SER A 255 -4.91 7.17 10.81
C SER A 255 -6.22 6.96 11.60
N ALA A 256 -6.87 8.05 12.06
CA ALA A 256 -8.11 7.95 12.83
C ALA A 256 -9.36 7.72 11.96
N SER A 257 -9.59 8.59 10.95
CA SER A 257 -10.76 8.53 10.05
C SER A 257 -10.31 8.49 8.58
N GLY A 258 -9.16 7.87 8.32
CA GLY A 258 -8.49 7.84 7.03
C GLY A 258 -7.13 8.53 7.06
N ASP A 259 -6.26 8.14 6.13
CA ASP A 259 -4.94 8.74 5.95
C ASP A 259 -5.04 10.02 5.11
N LEU A 260 -5.76 11.00 5.67
CA LEU A 260 -6.29 12.16 4.94
C LEU A 260 -5.21 12.87 4.10
N SER A 261 -4.12 13.29 4.75
CA SER A 261 -3.04 14.00 4.07
C SER A 261 -2.31 13.11 3.06
N PRO A 262 -1.76 11.93 3.40
CA PRO A 262 -1.13 11.05 2.42
C PRO A 262 -1.99 10.76 1.19
N LEU A 263 -3.26 10.38 1.38
CA LEU A 263 -4.18 10.07 0.29
C LEU A 263 -4.55 11.32 -0.54
N SER A 264 -4.49 12.52 0.03
CA SER A 264 -4.71 13.75 -0.73
C SER A 264 -3.62 14.00 -1.77
N TYR A 265 -2.38 13.56 -1.56
CA TYR A 265 -1.31 13.67 -2.57
C TYR A 265 -1.59 12.76 -3.77
N ILE A 266 -2.18 11.58 -3.54
CA ILE A 266 -2.69 10.72 -4.61
C ILE A 266 -3.84 11.43 -5.36
N GLY A 267 -4.77 12.06 -4.64
CA GLY A 267 -5.84 12.88 -5.24
C GLY A 267 -5.30 14.01 -6.10
N GLY A 268 -4.31 14.74 -5.60
CA GLY A 268 -3.68 15.82 -6.36
C GLY A 268 -2.90 15.34 -7.58
N ALA A 269 -2.32 14.13 -7.54
CA ALA A 269 -1.71 13.52 -8.71
C ALA A 269 -2.75 13.14 -9.77
N LEU A 270 -3.91 12.60 -9.37
CA LEU A 270 -5.04 12.35 -10.28
C LEU A 270 -5.55 13.64 -10.92
N GLU A 271 -5.62 14.74 -10.17
CA GLU A 271 -6.01 16.06 -10.69
C GLU A 271 -4.93 16.69 -11.60
N GLY A 272 -3.73 16.09 -11.69
CA GLY A 272 -2.61 16.68 -12.42
C GLY A 272 -2.17 18.02 -11.81
N LYS A 273 -2.19 18.18 -10.48
CA LYS A 273 -1.78 19.44 -9.84
C LYS A 273 -0.27 19.67 -10.06
N PRO A 274 0.16 20.82 -10.62
CA PRO A 274 1.59 21.09 -10.88
C PRO A 274 2.47 21.10 -9.62
N ALA A 275 1.88 21.42 -8.46
CA ALA A 275 2.57 21.40 -7.17
C ALA A 275 2.83 19.98 -6.63
N ILE A 276 2.16 18.96 -7.17
CA ILE A 276 2.36 17.57 -6.78
C ILE A 276 3.46 16.96 -7.65
N GLN A 277 4.44 16.36 -6.99
CA GLN A 277 5.52 15.64 -7.64
C GLN A 277 5.19 14.15 -7.71
N VAL A 278 5.54 13.50 -8.81
CA VAL A 278 5.40 12.07 -9.03
C VAL A 278 6.72 11.48 -9.54
N TYR A 279 6.98 10.24 -9.19
CA TYR A 279 7.98 9.40 -9.82
C TYR A 279 7.41 8.80 -11.10
N VAL A 280 8.23 8.76 -12.15
CA VAL A 280 7.92 8.14 -13.45
C VAL A 280 9.00 7.13 -13.79
N ASP A 281 8.65 6.04 -14.48
CA ASP A 281 9.55 5.02 -15.03
C ASP A 281 10.59 4.43 -14.04
N PHE A 282 10.38 4.62 -12.74
CA PHE A 282 11.26 4.25 -11.62
C PHE A 282 12.74 4.64 -11.77
N ASP A 283 13.08 5.65 -12.60
CA ASP A 283 14.41 6.26 -12.64
C ASP A 283 14.68 7.20 -11.44
N ARG A 284 13.76 7.17 -10.46
CA ARG A 284 13.65 8.05 -9.29
C ARG A 284 13.66 9.54 -9.62
N LYS A 285 13.45 9.92 -10.88
CA LYS A 285 13.22 11.32 -11.24
C LYS A 285 11.82 11.71 -10.82
N ARG A 286 11.74 12.88 -10.19
CA ARG A 286 10.48 13.51 -9.84
C ARG A 286 10.13 14.53 -10.91
N VAL A 287 8.91 14.44 -11.41
CA VAL A 287 8.32 15.42 -12.32
C VAL A 287 7.00 15.92 -11.73
N SER A 288 6.49 17.04 -12.23
CA SER A 288 5.17 17.53 -11.82
C SER A 288 4.05 16.66 -12.41
N ALA A 289 2.97 16.48 -11.65
CA ALA A 289 1.89 15.55 -12.01
C ALA A 289 1.23 15.91 -13.35
N ASP A 290 0.99 17.19 -13.64
CA ASP A 290 0.48 17.68 -14.92
C ASP A 290 1.29 17.18 -16.12
N LYS A 291 2.63 17.25 -16.03
CA LYS A 291 3.53 16.80 -17.08
C LYS A 291 3.50 15.29 -17.25
N ALA A 292 3.50 14.55 -16.14
CA ALA A 292 3.43 13.09 -16.18
C ALA A 292 2.11 12.60 -16.80
N LEU A 293 0.97 13.20 -16.41
CA LEU A 293 -0.32 12.85 -17.00
C LEU A 293 -0.37 13.14 -18.50
N LEU A 294 0.16 14.29 -18.92
CA LEU A 294 0.23 14.67 -20.34
C LEU A 294 1.10 13.70 -21.15
N GLN A 295 2.30 13.38 -20.65
CA GLN A 295 3.23 12.45 -21.31
C GLN A 295 2.64 11.04 -21.43
N ALA A 296 1.85 10.64 -20.43
CA ALA A 296 1.27 9.31 -20.38
C ALA A 296 -0.11 9.22 -21.03
N ASP A 297 -0.62 10.29 -21.66
CA ASP A 297 -1.98 10.36 -22.22
C ASP A 297 -3.07 9.93 -21.21
N ILE A 298 -3.02 10.55 -20.02
CA ILE A 298 -4.03 10.39 -18.97
C ILE A 298 -4.72 11.74 -18.78
N SER A 299 -6.05 11.73 -18.87
CA SER A 299 -6.84 12.94 -18.61
C SER A 299 -6.86 13.26 -17.11
N PRO A 300 -6.61 14.51 -16.69
CA PRO A 300 -6.73 14.92 -15.30
C PRO A 300 -8.14 14.68 -14.75
N ALA A 301 -8.21 14.12 -13.54
CA ALA A 301 -9.46 13.83 -12.87
C ALA A 301 -10.14 15.12 -12.38
N VAL A 302 -11.44 15.26 -12.68
CA VAL A 302 -12.29 16.32 -12.12
C VAL A 302 -13.20 15.71 -11.06
N PHE A 303 -12.89 15.94 -9.80
CA PHE A 303 -13.64 15.39 -8.67
C PHE A 303 -14.98 16.10 -8.48
N GLN A 304 -16.04 15.30 -8.36
CA GLN A 304 -17.37 15.77 -8.00
C GLN A 304 -17.52 15.87 -6.46
N PRO A 305 -18.62 16.45 -5.97
CA PRO A 305 -18.94 16.41 -4.54
C PRO A 305 -18.90 14.99 -4.00
N LYS A 306 -18.46 14.82 -2.74
CA LYS A 306 -18.13 13.55 -2.07
C LYS A 306 -16.87 12.85 -2.58
N GLU A 307 -16.52 12.91 -3.86
CA GLU A 307 -15.46 12.07 -4.43
C GLU A 307 -14.08 12.34 -3.82
N GLY A 308 -13.75 13.61 -3.55
CA GLY A 308 -12.50 13.96 -2.85
C GLY A 308 -12.45 13.33 -1.45
N LEU A 309 -13.54 13.43 -0.69
CA LEU A 309 -13.66 12.79 0.62
C LEU A 309 -13.60 11.27 0.53
N SER A 310 -14.26 10.69 -0.47
CA SER A 310 -14.22 9.25 -0.73
C SER A 310 -12.85 8.76 -1.11
N LEU A 311 -11.95 9.59 -1.62
CA LEU A 311 -10.58 9.16 -1.89
C LEU A 311 -9.74 9.12 -0.62
N VAL A 312 -9.94 10.07 0.29
CA VAL A 312 -9.07 10.28 1.46
C VAL A 312 -9.57 9.62 2.75
N ASN A 313 -10.84 9.19 2.79
CA ASN A 313 -11.49 8.51 3.92
C ASN A 313 -11.98 7.12 3.51
#